data_AF-A0A3M1SDZ6-F1
#
_entry.id   AF-A0A3M1SDZ6-F1
#
_cell.length_a   1.000
_cell.length_b   1.000
_cell.length_c   1.000
_cell.angle_alpha   90.00
_cell.angle_beta   90.00
_cell.angle_gamma   90.00
#
_symmetry.space_group_name_H-M   'P 1'
#
loop_
_entity.id
_entity.type
_entity.pdbx_description
1 polymer ?
#
loop_
_entity_poly.entity_id
_entity_poly.type
_entity_poly.pdbx_seq_one_letter_code
_entity_poly.pdbx_strand_id
1 'polypeptide(L)'
;MKRSLPRSKRKAAVLILAAVSIIFMLGLVAFAVDMGYVVLVRTQLQAAADSAAIAAATQLGKEKGEVFDVAREYAEYHVAGGQQVSLLPDDVELGVWDSDTRTFTPNAAGGNAVRVTTRRDARHGGEAPLFFAKALNLKSFAMEAHAVAMGNPRDICFVVDLSGSMNDDTEGAWATDVINDEFAAQGYGTIGTQLMQDIYADFGFGAYPGRLEYIGEPFGVPKNSYAYAELTKDGGVLTRSNVPSRYRIRKSDSELVRKQKAYSAIIDYQLARLMPAAKPKPDSRTNYTYWEKYLD
;
A
#
# COMPACT_ATOMS: atom_id res chain seq x y z
N MET A 1 90.81 28.27 -21.67
CA MET A 1 90.72 27.35 -20.51
C MET A 1 89.26 27.24 -20.07
N LYS A 2 88.59 26.10 -20.26
CA LYS A 2 87.22 25.86 -19.76
C LYS A 2 87.30 24.94 -18.53
N ARG A 3 86.93 25.47 -17.36
CA ARG A 3 86.91 24.76 -16.08
C ARG A 3 85.65 23.87 -16.03
N SER A 4 85.81 22.54 -16.01
CA SER A 4 84.68 21.62 -15.78
C SER A 4 84.37 21.52 -14.29
N LEU A 5 83.16 21.91 -13.89
CA LEU A 5 82.70 21.73 -12.51
C LEU A 5 82.32 20.25 -12.27
N PRO A 6 82.66 19.68 -11.09
CA PRO A 6 82.37 18.29 -10.78
C PRO A 6 80.86 18.04 -10.68
N ARG A 7 80.36 17.09 -11.49
CA ARG A 7 78.97 16.62 -11.46
C ARG A 7 78.67 15.99 -10.09
N SER A 8 77.73 16.59 -9.37
CA SER A 8 77.33 16.22 -8.01
C SER A 8 76.90 14.75 -7.86
N LYS A 9 77.42 14.07 -6.84
CA LYS A 9 77.11 12.67 -6.41
C LYS A 9 75.70 12.52 -5.77
N ARG A 10 74.66 13.17 -6.31
CA ARG A 10 73.29 13.13 -5.73
C ARG A 10 72.42 11.97 -6.20
N LYS A 11 72.92 11.08 -7.07
CA LYS A 11 72.11 9.98 -7.65
C LYS A 11 71.85 8.80 -6.70
N ALA A 12 72.69 8.60 -5.67
CA ALA A 12 72.54 7.47 -4.74
C ALA A 12 71.40 7.67 -3.72
N ALA A 13 71.19 8.91 -3.24
CA ALA A 13 70.16 9.21 -2.26
C ALA A 13 68.74 8.99 -2.82
N VAL A 14 68.53 9.28 -4.10
CA VAL A 14 67.24 9.08 -4.78
C VAL A 14 66.90 7.59 -4.90
N LEU A 15 67.90 6.73 -5.16
CA LEU A 15 67.70 5.28 -5.22
C LEU A 15 67.26 4.72 -3.86
N ILE A 16 67.92 5.13 -2.78
CA ILE A 16 67.58 4.69 -1.41
C ILE A 16 66.18 5.17 -1.03
N LEU A 17 65.88 6.45 -1.29
CA LEU A 17 64.55 7.00 -1.02
C LEU A 17 63.47 6.27 -1.82
N ALA A 18 63.69 6.04 -3.12
CA ALA A 18 62.75 5.31 -3.96
C ALA A 18 62.52 3.87 -3.48
N ALA A 19 63.58 3.16 -3.08
CA ALA A 19 63.47 1.81 -2.53
C ALA A 19 62.62 1.77 -1.25
N VAL A 20 62.85 2.71 -0.32
CA VAL A 20 62.05 2.83 0.91
C VAL A 20 60.60 3.22 0.60
N SER A 21 60.38 4.15 -0.33
CA SER A 21 59.04 4.56 -0.75
C SER A 21 58.24 3.42 -1.39
N ILE A 22 58.87 2.56 -2.21
CA ILE A 22 58.21 1.40 -2.80
C ILE A 22 57.78 0.41 -1.72
N ILE A 23 58.65 0.10 -0.76
CA ILE A 23 58.32 -0.80 0.36
C ILE A 23 57.14 -0.23 1.16
N PHE A 24 57.17 1.08 1.44
CA PHE A 24 56.08 1.74 2.14
C PHE A 24 54.76 1.69 1.35
N MET A 25 54.79 1.97 0.05
CA MET A 25 53.61 1.88 -0.82
C MET A 25 53.05 0.46 -0.89
N LEU A 26 53.91 -0.56 -1.00
CA LEU A 26 53.48 -1.97 -0.95
C LEU A 26 52.83 -2.31 0.39
N GLY A 27 53.35 -1.78 1.49
CA GLY A 27 52.73 -1.91 2.82
C GLY A 27 51.33 -1.28 2.88
N LEU A 28 51.15 -0.10 2.29
CA LEU A 28 49.83 0.56 2.20
C LEU A 28 48.84 -0.22 1.32
N VAL A 29 49.28 -0.76 0.19
CA VAL A 29 48.45 -1.60 -0.68
C VAL A 29 48.02 -2.88 0.04
N ALA A 30 48.97 -3.56 0.69
CA ALA A 30 48.71 -4.75 1.49
C ALA A 30 47.66 -4.48 2.58
N PHE A 31 47.83 -3.38 3.33
CA PHE A 31 46.86 -2.93 4.33
C PHE A 31 45.50 -2.63 3.72
N ALA A 32 45.44 -1.91 2.60
CA ALA A 32 44.19 -1.57 1.93
C ALA A 32 43.42 -2.81 1.46
N VAL A 33 44.11 -3.84 0.93
CA VAL A 33 43.49 -5.10 0.50
C VAL A 33 42.92 -5.87 1.69
N ASP A 34 43.70 -6.05 2.75
CA ASP A 34 43.24 -6.78 3.94
C ASP A 34 42.05 -6.07 4.61
N MET A 35 42.11 -4.74 4.75
CA MET A 35 40.99 -3.95 5.30
C MET A 35 39.75 -4.02 4.40
N GLY A 36 39.92 -3.92 3.08
CA GLY A 36 38.82 -4.07 2.13
C GLY A 36 38.16 -5.44 2.24
N TYR A 37 38.95 -6.50 2.42
CA TYR A 37 38.46 -7.84 2.64
C TYR A 37 37.68 -7.99 3.96
N VAL A 38 38.19 -7.43 5.06
CA VAL A 38 37.48 -7.42 6.36
C VAL A 38 36.10 -6.76 6.23
N VAL A 39 36.03 -5.59 5.57
CA VAL A 39 34.74 -4.91 5.35
C VAL A 39 33.82 -5.73 4.46
N LEU A 40 34.34 -6.36 3.40
CA LEU A 40 33.58 -7.23 2.52
C LEU A 40 32.95 -8.41 3.29
N VAL A 41 33.74 -9.12 4.11
CA VAL A 41 33.23 -10.25 4.90
C VAL A 41 32.16 -9.80 5.88
N ARG A 42 32.30 -8.62 6.49
CA ARG A 42 31.27 -8.04 7.36
C ARG A 42 29.97 -7.77 6.60
N THR A 43 30.05 -7.22 5.39
CA THR A 43 28.87 -6.98 4.55
C THR A 43 28.20 -8.29 4.13
N GLN A 44 28.98 -9.32 3.80
CA GLN A 44 28.46 -10.66 3.49
C GLN A 44 27.72 -11.27 4.69
N LEU A 45 28.30 -11.18 5.89
CA LEU A 45 27.66 -11.65 7.11
C LEU A 45 26.38 -10.87 7.42
N GLN A 46 26.36 -9.55 7.23
CA GLN A 46 25.17 -8.74 7.44
C GLN A 46 24.05 -9.14 6.48
N ALA A 47 24.34 -9.34 5.20
CA ALA A 47 23.35 -9.79 4.22
C ALA A 47 22.74 -11.15 4.61
N ALA A 48 23.58 -12.06 5.10
CA ALA A 48 23.13 -13.35 5.62
C ALA A 48 22.24 -13.19 6.86
N ALA A 49 22.63 -12.32 7.80
CA ALA A 49 21.86 -12.06 9.02
C ALA A 49 20.50 -11.43 8.70
N ASP A 50 20.45 -10.43 7.81
CA ASP A 50 19.21 -9.75 7.42
C ASP A 50 18.24 -10.73 6.73
N SER A 51 18.76 -11.54 5.80
CA SER A 51 17.98 -12.57 5.09
C SER A 51 17.43 -13.61 6.06
N ALA A 52 18.27 -14.13 6.96
CA ALA A 52 17.88 -15.14 7.94
C ALA A 52 16.89 -14.59 8.97
N ALA A 53 17.09 -13.36 9.47
CA ALA A 53 16.19 -12.73 10.43
C ALA A 53 14.80 -12.50 9.83
N ILE A 54 14.71 -11.96 8.61
CA ILE A 54 13.41 -11.73 7.94
C ILE A 54 12.68 -13.06 7.72
N ALA A 55 13.38 -14.08 7.22
CA ALA A 55 12.78 -15.40 7.02
C ALA A 55 12.31 -16.01 8.34
N ALA A 56 13.13 -15.96 9.38
CA ALA A 56 12.77 -16.43 10.72
C ALA A 56 11.56 -15.69 11.30
N ALA A 57 11.46 -14.37 11.06
CA ALA A 57 10.32 -13.57 11.52
C ALA A 57 8.98 -13.99 10.89
N THR A 58 8.99 -14.60 9.69
CA THR A 58 7.77 -15.17 9.08
C THR A 58 7.22 -16.37 9.86
N GLN A 59 8.06 -17.00 10.69
CA GLN A 59 7.71 -18.15 11.52
C GLN A 59 7.41 -17.76 12.98
N LEU A 60 7.29 -16.46 13.29
CA LEU A 60 6.90 -16.01 14.63
C LEU A 60 5.55 -16.64 15.03
N GLY A 61 5.49 -17.16 16.25
CA GLY A 61 4.33 -17.90 16.77
C GLY A 61 4.42 -19.43 16.62
N LYS A 62 5.44 -19.95 15.93
CA LYS A 62 5.75 -21.38 15.88
C LYS A 62 6.78 -21.81 16.93
N GLU A 63 7.05 -23.10 17.01
CA GLU A 63 8.08 -23.67 17.87
C GLU A 63 9.48 -23.13 17.51
N LYS A 64 10.34 -22.92 18.51
CA LYS A 64 11.68 -22.33 18.31
C LYS A 64 12.52 -23.13 17.29
N GLY A 65 12.35 -24.45 17.24
CA GLY A 65 13.02 -25.31 16.27
C GLY A 65 12.70 -24.95 14.81
N GLU A 66 11.42 -24.69 14.51
CA GLU A 66 11.00 -24.30 13.15
C GLU A 66 11.53 -22.92 12.76
N VAL A 67 11.54 -21.97 13.72
CA VAL A 67 12.14 -20.65 13.50
C VAL A 67 13.63 -20.78 13.19
N PHE A 68 14.34 -21.64 13.92
CA PHE A 68 15.75 -21.92 13.69
C PHE A 68 16.00 -22.59 12.33
N ASP A 69 15.21 -23.59 11.95
CA ASP A 69 15.42 -24.32 10.69
C ASP A 69 15.29 -23.38 9.48
N VAL A 70 14.29 -22.49 9.48
CA VAL A 70 14.11 -21.48 8.43
C VAL A 70 15.21 -20.43 8.46
N ALA A 71 15.63 -19.96 9.65
CA ALA A 71 16.76 -19.04 9.77
C ALA A 71 18.04 -19.64 9.18
N ARG A 72 18.32 -20.92 9.50
CA ARG A 72 19.48 -21.66 9.02
C ARG A 72 19.46 -21.81 7.50
N GLU A 73 18.34 -22.24 6.94
CA GLU A 73 18.19 -22.40 5.48
C GLU A 73 18.51 -21.10 4.74
N TYR A 74 17.96 -19.97 5.21
CA TYR A 74 18.19 -18.68 4.57
C TYR A 74 19.61 -18.14 4.80
N ALA A 75 20.26 -18.46 5.92
CA ALA A 75 21.67 -18.14 6.12
C ALA A 75 22.58 -18.93 5.16
N GLU A 76 22.26 -20.21 4.91
CA GLU A 76 23.03 -21.11 4.04
C GLU A 76 23.02 -20.69 2.56
N TYR A 77 22.08 -19.85 2.12
CA TYR A 77 22.12 -19.22 0.79
C TYR A 77 23.24 -18.20 0.60
N HIS A 78 23.94 -17.83 1.68
CA HIS A 78 24.99 -16.82 1.67
C HIS A 78 26.37 -17.43 1.91
N VAL A 79 27.38 -16.73 1.39
CA VAL A 79 28.79 -17.06 1.54
C VAL A 79 29.51 -15.85 2.12
N ALA A 80 30.25 -16.05 3.21
CA ALA A 80 31.07 -15.03 3.85
C ALA A 80 32.52 -15.49 3.98
N GLY A 81 33.46 -14.68 3.49
CA GLY A 81 34.88 -15.02 3.54
C GLY A 81 35.23 -16.33 2.80
N GLY A 82 34.48 -16.63 1.73
CA GLY A 82 34.68 -17.81 0.89
C GLY A 82 34.14 -19.12 1.47
N GLN A 83 33.33 -19.07 2.54
CA GLN A 83 32.67 -20.24 3.13
C GLN A 83 31.18 -19.97 3.32
N GLN A 84 30.36 -21.01 3.22
CA GLN A 84 28.93 -20.92 3.48
C GLN A 84 28.68 -20.47 4.93
N VAL A 85 27.68 -19.62 5.13
CA VAL A 85 27.29 -19.17 6.47
C VAL A 85 26.45 -20.27 7.12
N SER A 86 26.86 -20.70 8.31
CA SER A 86 26.16 -21.69 9.13
C SER A 86 25.71 -21.07 10.45
N LEU A 87 24.51 -21.42 10.92
CA LEU A 87 23.99 -20.99 12.22
C LEU A 87 23.99 -22.13 13.24
N LEU A 88 24.27 -21.79 14.50
CA LEU A 88 24.05 -22.64 15.67
C LEU A 88 22.76 -22.24 16.39
N PRO A 89 22.16 -23.11 17.22
CA PRO A 89 20.92 -22.79 17.94
C PRO A 89 20.96 -21.53 18.81
N ASP A 90 22.14 -21.18 19.32
CA ASP A 90 22.37 -19.97 20.14
C ASP A 90 22.41 -18.68 19.31
N ASP A 91 22.55 -18.79 17.99
CA ASP A 91 22.61 -17.64 17.08
C ASP A 91 21.24 -17.08 16.74
N VAL A 92 20.17 -17.84 17.03
CA VAL A 92 18.79 -17.47 16.76
C VAL A 92 18.06 -17.30 18.08
N GLU A 93 17.77 -16.04 18.39
CA GLU A 93 17.12 -15.64 19.63
C GLU A 93 15.74 -15.07 19.34
N LEU A 94 14.72 -15.66 19.97
CA LEU A 94 13.39 -15.06 20.04
C LEU A 94 13.38 -13.95 21.08
N GLY A 95 12.59 -12.91 20.85
CA GLY A 95 12.49 -11.81 21.81
C GLY A 95 11.46 -10.76 21.44
N VAL A 96 11.49 -9.69 22.21
CA VAL A 96 10.63 -8.53 22.03
C VAL A 96 11.46 -7.37 21.51
N TRP A 97 11.09 -6.85 20.34
CA TRP A 97 11.55 -5.58 19.82
C TRP A 97 10.59 -4.47 20.26
N ASP A 98 11.16 -3.44 20.87
CA ASP A 98 10.48 -2.18 21.17
C ASP A 98 10.88 -1.15 20.12
N SER A 99 9.90 -0.66 19.35
CA SER A 99 10.11 0.31 18.28
C SER A 99 10.42 1.72 18.77
N ASP A 100 9.98 2.08 19.97
CA ASP A 100 10.17 3.41 20.55
C ASP A 100 11.59 3.53 21.11
N THR A 101 12.04 2.51 21.84
CA THR A 101 13.38 2.47 22.43
C THR A 101 14.42 1.84 21.51
N ARG A 102 14.01 1.26 20.36
CA ARG A 102 14.87 0.53 19.40
C ARG A 102 15.71 -0.54 20.09
N THR A 103 15.09 -1.27 21.01
CA THR A 103 15.77 -2.25 21.87
C THR A 103 15.18 -3.63 21.64
N PHE A 104 16.07 -4.62 21.50
CA PHE A 104 15.72 -6.04 21.49
C PHE A 104 15.99 -6.65 22.86
N THR A 105 14.97 -7.28 23.45
CA THR A 105 15.07 -8.02 24.71
C THR A 105 14.82 -9.50 24.43
N PRO A 106 15.81 -10.41 24.61
CA PRO A 106 15.62 -11.84 24.43
C PRO A 106 14.51 -12.39 25.34
N ASN A 107 13.66 -13.26 24.79
CA ASN A 107 12.62 -13.95 25.53
C ASN A 107 12.41 -15.36 24.95
N ALA A 108 12.79 -16.38 25.71
CA ALA A 108 12.70 -17.78 25.28
C ALA A 108 11.25 -18.28 25.14
N ALA A 109 10.28 -17.63 25.81
CA ALA A 109 8.86 -17.93 25.66
C ALA A 109 8.25 -17.40 24.35
N GLY A 110 9.04 -16.73 23.51
CA GLY A 110 8.59 -16.07 22.29
C GLY A 110 8.44 -14.56 22.44
N GLY A 111 8.06 -13.90 21.36
CA GLY A 111 7.88 -12.45 21.32
C GLY A 111 7.49 -11.98 19.92
N ASN A 112 7.65 -10.69 19.66
CA ASN A 112 7.29 -10.07 18.37
C ASN A 112 8.48 -9.97 17.39
N ALA A 113 9.66 -10.49 17.75
CA ALA A 113 10.86 -10.36 16.93
C ALA A 113 11.83 -11.55 17.07
N VAL A 114 12.69 -11.70 16.07
CA VAL A 114 13.80 -12.65 16.06
C VAL A 114 15.10 -11.89 15.80
N ARG A 115 16.13 -12.17 16.60
CA ARG A 115 17.50 -11.75 16.35
C ARG A 115 18.31 -12.92 15.82
N VAL A 116 18.98 -12.72 14.70
CA VAL A 116 19.91 -13.70 14.11
C VAL A 116 21.31 -13.12 14.10
N THR A 117 22.28 -13.89 14.59
CA THR A 117 23.70 -13.53 14.59
C THR A 117 24.49 -14.46 13.68
N THR A 118 25.13 -13.92 12.64
CA THR A 118 25.99 -14.69 11.73
C THR A 118 27.46 -14.45 12.09
N ARG A 119 28.28 -15.50 12.04
CA ARG A 119 29.68 -15.42 12.49
C ARG A 119 30.66 -16.10 11.52
N ARG A 120 31.90 -15.61 11.55
CA ARG A 120 33.10 -16.31 11.12
C ARG A 120 34.02 -16.42 12.33
N ASP A 121 34.10 -17.59 12.93
CA ASP A 121 34.95 -17.89 14.08
C ASP A 121 35.27 -19.40 14.11
N ALA A 122 35.97 -19.86 15.15
CA ALA A 122 36.31 -21.28 15.30
C ALA A 122 35.08 -22.22 15.41
N ARG A 123 33.90 -21.74 15.82
CA ARG A 123 32.66 -22.51 15.97
C ARG A 123 31.82 -22.55 14.68
N HIS A 124 31.95 -21.54 13.82
CA HIS A 124 31.10 -21.33 12.64
C HIS A 124 31.89 -21.50 11.32
N GLY A 125 32.59 -22.63 11.18
CA GLY A 125 33.31 -22.97 9.96
C GLY A 125 34.64 -22.22 9.76
N GLY A 126 35.22 -21.69 10.85
CA GLY A 126 36.56 -21.10 10.88
C GLY A 126 36.62 -19.58 10.74
N GLU A 127 37.74 -19.00 11.16
CA GLU A 127 38.04 -17.59 10.94
C GLU A 127 38.34 -17.31 9.45
N ALA A 128 38.12 -16.07 9.01
CA ALA A 128 38.43 -15.67 7.65
C ALA A 128 39.95 -15.38 7.50
N PRO A 129 40.65 -15.98 6.52
CA PRO A 129 42.09 -15.81 6.38
C PRO A 129 42.45 -14.43 5.81
N LEU A 130 43.49 -13.79 6.36
CA LEU A 130 44.05 -12.55 5.80
C LEU A 130 45.05 -12.86 4.68
N PHE A 131 45.30 -11.90 3.80
CA PHE A 131 46.22 -12.05 2.67
C PHE A 131 47.64 -11.66 3.08
N PHE A 132 47.87 -10.39 3.43
CA PHE A 132 49.21 -9.83 3.62
C PHE A 132 49.60 -9.67 5.10
N ALA A 133 48.62 -9.46 5.98
CA ALA A 133 48.82 -9.35 7.43
C ALA A 133 49.43 -10.62 8.06
N LYS A 134 49.42 -11.74 7.33
CA LYS A 134 50.18 -12.97 7.65
C LYS A 134 51.67 -12.70 7.84
N ALA A 135 52.24 -11.73 7.12
CA ALA A 135 53.64 -11.32 7.30
C ALA A 135 53.90 -10.69 8.68
N LEU A 136 52.86 -10.19 9.34
CA LEU A 136 52.87 -9.66 10.71
C LEU A 136 52.32 -10.68 11.73
N ASN A 137 52.28 -11.97 11.36
CA ASN A 137 51.74 -13.08 12.16
C ASN A 137 50.23 -13.00 12.47
N LEU A 138 49.47 -12.16 11.74
CA LEU A 138 48.01 -12.12 11.79
C LEU A 138 47.45 -12.97 10.64
N LYS A 139 47.10 -14.22 10.93
CA LYS A 139 46.74 -15.20 9.89
C LYS A 139 45.29 -15.13 9.45
N SER A 140 44.41 -14.72 10.34
CA SER A 140 42.97 -14.70 10.18
C SER A 140 42.33 -13.69 11.12
N PHE A 141 41.03 -13.45 10.93
CA PHE A 141 40.20 -12.67 11.85
C PHE A 141 38.86 -13.36 12.08
N ALA A 142 38.35 -13.22 13.30
CA ALA A 142 36.98 -13.55 13.65
C ALA A 142 36.10 -12.30 13.55
N MET A 143 34.84 -12.47 13.16
CA MET A 143 33.84 -11.40 13.21
C MET A 143 32.42 -11.94 13.22
N GLU A 144 31.50 -11.07 13.61
CA GLU A 144 30.07 -11.34 13.60
C GLU A 144 29.28 -10.13 13.08
N ALA A 145 28.08 -10.41 12.60
CA ALA A 145 27.05 -9.44 12.28
C ALA A 145 25.70 -9.94 12.81
N HIS A 146 24.77 -9.04 13.09
CA HIS A 146 23.45 -9.44 13.56
C HIS A 146 22.35 -8.58 12.92
N ALA A 147 21.16 -9.15 12.87
CA ALA A 147 19.96 -8.49 12.39
C ALA A 147 18.78 -8.84 13.29
N VAL A 148 17.84 -7.91 13.43
CA VAL A 148 16.58 -8.11 14.15
C VAL A 148 15.43 -7.85 13.20
N ALA A 149 14.53 -8.82 13.08
CA ALA A 149 13.32 -8.69 12.29
C ALA A 149 12.10 -8.85 13.20
N MET A 150 11.16 -7.91 13.08
CA MET A 150 9.92 -7.86 13.85
C MET A 150 8.74 -8.29 12.99
N GLY A 151 7.89 -9.16 13.51
CA GLY A 151 6.56 -9.41 12.96
C GLY A 151 5.62 -8.31 13.42
N ASN A 152 5.14 -7.48 12.48
CA ASN A 152 4.13 -6.47 12.78
C ASN A 152 2.74 -7.00 12.40
N PRO A 153 1.91 -7.43 13.36
CA PRO A 153 0.56 -7.89 13.06
C PRO A 153 -0.23 -6.75 12.42
N ARG A 154 -0.90 -7.05 11.30
CA ARG A 154 -1.81 -6.11 10.63
C ARG A 154 -3.23 -6.57 10.85
N ASP A 155 -4.05 -5.71 11.42
CA ASP A 155 -5.50 -5.93 11.43
C ASP A 155 -6.04 -5.62 10.04
N ILE A 156 -6.53 -6.65 9.36
CA ILE A 156 -7.20 -6.52 8.06
C ILE A 156 -8.70 -6.68 8.33
N CYS A 157 -9.47 -5.62 8.10
CA CYS A 157 -10.93 -5.67 8.14
C CYS A 157 -11.45 -5.86 6.72
N PHE A 158 -12.22 -6.94 6.51
CA PHE A 158 -13.01 -7.12 5.29
C PHE A 158 -14.41 -6.59 5.56
N VAL A 159 -14.79 -5.52 4.87
CA VAL A 159 -16.18 -5.08 4.83
C VAL A 159 -16.80 -5.72 3.59
N VAL A 160 -17.55 -6.80 3.81
CA VAL A 160 -18.27 -7.50 2.75
C VAL A 160 -19.70 -6.98 2.75
N ASP A 161 -20.11 -6.35 1.65
CA ASP A 161 -21.51 -5.97 1.46
C ASP A 161 -22.37 -7.23 1.28
N LEU A 162 -23.28 -7.47 2.23
CA LEU A 162 -24.25 -8.56 2.19
C LEU A 162 -25.63 -8.10 1.69
N SER A 163 -25.82 -6.80 1.44
CA SER A 163 -27.11 -6.23 1.04
C SER A 163 -27.44 -6.45 -0.43
N GLY A 164 -26.46 -6.84 -1.26
CA GLY A 164 -26.61 -6.93 -2.70
C GLY A 164 -26.58 -5.57 -3.41
N SER A 165 -26.36 -4.46 -2.69
CA SER A 165 -26.42 -3.09 -3.24
C SER A 165 -25.36 -2.78 -4.30
N MET A 166 -24.33 -3.61 -4.42
CA MET A 166 -23.24 -3.50 -5.40
C MET A 166 -23.18 -4.68 -6.39
N ASN A 167 -24.22 -5.53 -6.48
CA ASN A 167 -24.32 -6.43 -7.64
C ASN A 167 -24.72 -5.61 -8.88
N ASP A 168 -24.44 -6.13 -10.08
CA ASP A 168 -24.91 -5.57 -11.35
C ASP A 168 -26.44 -5.71 -11.51
N ASP A 169 -27.19 -5.90 -10.41
CA ASP A 169 -28.62 -6.16 -10.39
C ASP A 169 -29.39 -5.09 -9.59
N THR A 170 -29.25 -3.82 -9.98
CA THR A 170 -30.42 -2.91 -9.84
C THR A 170 -31.53 -3.27 -10.87
N GLU A 171 -31.64 -4.55 -11.21
CA GLU A 171 -32.63 -5.11 -12.14
C GLU A 171 -33.97 -5.34 -11.46
N GLY A 172 -34.07 -5.34 -10.12
CA GLY A 172 -35.30 -5.64 -9.39
C GLY A 172 -36.53 -4.82 -9.81
N ALA A 173 -36.36 -3.61 -10.33
CA ALA A 173 -37.45 -2.79 -10.83
C ALA A 173 -38.06 -3.29 -12.17
N TRP A 174 -37.31 -4.03 -12.99
CA TRP A 174 -37.76 -4.53 -14.31
C TRP A 174 -37.70 -6.06 -14.46
N ALA A 175 -36.95 -6.75 -13.60
CA ALA A 175 -36.77 -8.20 -13.56
C ALA A 175 -37.45 -8.86 -12.34
N THR A 176 -38.36 -8.14 -11.68
CA THR A 176 -39.07 -8.64 -10.47
C THR A 176 -39.75 -9.98 -10.71
N ASP A 177 -40.36 -10.14 -11.89
CA ASP A 177 -41.00 -11.38 -12.32
C ASP A 177 -39.97 -12.49 -12.53
N VAL A 178 -38.80 -12.18 -13.10
CA VAL A 178 -37.70 -13.15 -13.29
C VAL A 178 -37.15 -13.64 -11.95
N ILE A 179 -36.93 -12.73 -11.00
CA ILE A 179 -36.47 -13.07 -9.65
C ILE A 179 -37.52 -13.95 -8.95
N ASN A 180 -38.79 -13.58 -9.03
CA ASN A 180 -39.87 -14.37 -8.46
C ASN A 180 -39.91 -15.78 -9.06
N ASP A 181 -39.79 -15.91 -10.38
CA ASP A 181 -39.82 -17.19 -11.08
C ASP A 181 -38.63 -18.09 -10.70
N GLU A 182 -37.41 -17.53 -10.65
CA GLU A 182 -36.19 -18.26 -10.29
C GLU A 182 -36.27 -18.87 -8.89
N PHE A 183 -36.76 -18.10 -7.92
CA PHE A 183 -36.83 -18.52 -6.53
C PHE A 183 -38.18 -19.16 -6.13
N ALA A 184 -39.15 -19.25 -7.04
CA ALA A 184 -40.47 -19.83 -6.77
C ALA A 184 -40.37 -21.28 -6.29
N ALA A 185 -39.53 -22.10 -6.94
CA ALA A 185 -39.35 -23.51 -6.59
C ALA A 185 -38.76 -23.71 -5.18
N GLN A 186 -38.11 -22.69 -4.63
CA GLN A 186 -37.50 -22.67 -3.29
C GLN A 186 -38.46 -22.12 -2.23
N GLY A 187 -39.70 -21.76 -2.59
CA GLY A 187 -40.71 -21.21 -1.69
C GLY A 187 -40.75 -19.68 -1.63
N TYR A 188 -40.00 -18.99 -2.50
CA TYR A 188 -39.81 -17.54 -2.48
C TYR A 188 -40.38 -16.85 -3.73
N GLY A 189 -41.55 -17.31 -4.23
CA GLY A 189 -42.15 -16.81 -5.48
C GLY A 189 -42.63 -15.35 -5.49
N THR A 190 -42.35 -14.59 -4.44
CA THR A 190 -42.67 -13.16 -4.33
C THR A 190 -41.48 -12.32 -3.85
N ILE A 191 -40.29 -12.91 -3.73
CA ILE A 191 -39.15 -12.26 -3.07
C ILE A 191 -38.70 -11.00 -3.80
N GLY A 192 -38.69 -11.00 -5.13
CA GLY A 192 -38.38 -9.81 -5.91
C GLY A 192 -39.36 -8.68 -5.63
N THR A 193 -40.66 -9.00 -5.58
CA THR A 193 -41.72 -8.00 -5.32
C THR A 193 -41.63 -7.45 -3.90
N GLN A 194 -41.33 -8.30 -2.92
CA GLN A 194 -41.16 -7.91 -1.52
C GLN A 194 -39.97 -6.98 -1.34
N LEU A 195 -38.81 -7.33 -1.91
CA LEU A 195 -37.61 -6.49 -1.87
C LEU A 195 -37.86 -5.11 -2.49
N MET A 196 -38.55 -5.06 -3.65
CA MET A 196 -38.91 -3.77 -4.26
C MET A 196 -39.92 -2.98 -3.44
N GLN A 197 -40.87 -3.66 -2.78
CA GLN A 197 -41.82 -3.01 -1.89
C GLN A 197 -41.13 -2.42 -0.64
N ASP A 198 -40.10 -3.07 -0.11
CA ASP A 198 -39.31 -2.55 1.02
C ASP A 198 -38.53 -1.29 0.61
N ILE A 199 -37.88 -1.31 -0.56
CA ILE A 199 -37.23 -0.11 -1.13
C ILE A 199 -38.26 1.03 -1.30
N TYR A 200 -39.45 0.70 -1.79
CA TYR A 200 -40.53 1.68 -1.95
C TYR A 200 -41.01 2.27 -0.62
N ALA A 201 -41.04 1.46 0.44
CA ALA A 201 -41.37 1.93 1.78
C ALA A 201 -40.27 2.83 2.35
N ASP A 202 -39.00 2.46 2.20
CA ASP A 202 -37.83 3.19 2.71
C ASP A 202 -37.73 4.60 2.12
N PHE A 203 -37.96 4.74 0.81
CA PHE A 203 -37.94 6.03 0.13
C PHE A 203 -39.29 6.76 0.17
N GLY A 204 -40.37 6.08 0.56
CA GLY A 204 -41.72 6.64 0.63
C GLY A 204 -42.42 6.76 -0.73
N PHE A 205 -42.03 5.95 -1.71
CA PHE A 205 -42.68 5.87 -3.04
C PHE A 205 -44.12 5.34 -2.98
N GLY A 206 -44.49 4.64 -1.90
CA GLY A 206 -45.81 4.03 -1.72
C GLY A 206 -45.84 2.56 -2.13
N ALA A 207 -46.87 2.14 -2.86
CA ALA A 207 -46.98 0.76 -3.33
C ALA A 207 -46.11 0.52 -4.56
N TYR A 208 -45.44 -0.64 -4.62
CA TYR A 208 -44.77 -1.15 -5.80
C TYR A 208 -45.72 -2.05 -6.62
N PRO A 209 -45.74 -1.98 -7.96
CA PRO A 209 -45.07 -0.98 -8.79
C PRO A 209 -45.73 0.39 -8.69
N GLY A 210 -44.90 1.44 -8.63
CA GLY A 210 -45.38 2.81 -8.54
C GLY A 210 -45.91 3.37 -9.84
N ARG A 211 -46.41 4.61 -9.78
CA ARG A 211 -46.75 5.38 -10.98
C ARG A 211 -45.46 5.85 -11.66
N LEU A 212 -45.27 5.45 -12.93
CA LEU A 212 -44.21 6.00 -13.77
C LEU A 212 -44.43 7.51 -14.00
N GLU A 213 -43.41 8.30 -13.70
CA GLU A 213 -43.39 9.74 -13.93
C GLU A 213 -42.09 10.15 -14.63
N TYR A 214 -42.21 10.92 -15.71
CA TYR A 214 -41.06 11.35 -16.51
C TYR A 214 -40.45 12.63 -15.93
N ILE A 215 -39.14 12.82 -16.14
CA ILE A 215 -38.45 14.05 -15.73
C ILE A 215 -39.13 15.28 -16.34
N GLY A 216 -39.50 16.23 -15.50
CA GLY A 216 -40.18 17.47 -15.87
C GLY A 216 -41.67 17.35 -16.18
N GLU A 217 -42.30 16.19 -15.95
CA GLU A 217 -43.73 15.97 -16.19
C GLU A 217 -44.64 17.02 -15.51
N PRO A 218 -44.40 17.48 -14.26
CA PRO A 218 -45.20 18.55 -13.65
C PRO A 218 -45.16 19.89 -14.40
N PHE A 219 -44.15 20.11 -15.24
CA PHE A 219 -44.01 21.31 -16.07
C PHE A 219 -44.46 21.09 -17.51
N GLY A 220 -44.94 19.89 -17.85
CA GLY A 220 -45.40 19.53 -19.19
C GLY A 220 -44.25 19.32 -20.18
N VAL A 221 -43.14 18.75 -19.71
CA VAL A 221 -42.02 18.37 -20.57
C VAL A 221 -42.40 17.15 -21.43
N PRO A 222 -42.05 17.13 -22.73
CA PRO A 222 -42.24 15.97 -23.59
C PRO A 222 -41.53 14.71 -23.05
N LYS A 223 -42.20 13.56 -23.17
CA LYS A 223 -41.72 12.24 -22.70
C LYS A 223 -40.74 11.61 -23.70
N ASN A 224 -39.63 12.29 -23.96
CA ASN A 224 -38.60 11.85 -24.90
C ASN A 224 -37.19 12.14 -24.37
N SER A 225 -36.17 11.77 -25.15
CA SER A 225 -34.75 11.92 -24.79
C SER A 225 -34.27 13.36 -24.65
N TYR A 226 -35.11 14.37 -24.96
CA TYR A 226 -34.78 15.79 -24.84
C TYR A 226 -35.35 16.45 -23.58
N ALA A 227 -35.93 15.68 -22.65
CA ALA A 227 -36.60 16.22 -21.46
C ALA A 227 -35.74 17.22 -20.66
N TYR A 228 -34.46 16.92 -20.46
CA TYR A 228 -33.54 17.81 -19.76
C TYR A 228 -33.23 19.10 -20.55
N ALA A 229 -33.05 18.99 -21.87
CA ALA A 229 -32.86 20.15 -22.74
C ALA A 229 -34.09 21.07 -22.72
N GLU A 230 -35.30 20.50 -22.69
CA GLU A 230 -36.56 21.25 -22.58
C GLU A 230 -36.69 22.02 -21.27
N LEU A 231 -36.14 21.49 -20.17
CA LEU A 231 -36.11 22.16 -18.87
C LEU A 231 -35.10 23.31 -18.81
N THR A 232 -34.02 23.26 -19.59
CA THR A 232 -32.89 24.21 -19.51
C THR A 232 -32.82 25.22 -20.65
N LYS A 233 -33.52 24.98 -21.77
CA LYS A 233 -33.46 25.85 -22.97
C LYS A 233 -34.05 27.25 -22.76
N ASP A 234 -33.57 28.19 -23.57
CA ASP A 234 -34.23 29.50 -23.69
C ASP A 234 -35.60 29.31 -24.36
N GLY A 235 -36.63 29.97 -23.82
CA GLY A 235 -38.02 29.75 -24.25
C GLY A 235 -38.62 28.38 -23.89
N GLY A 236 -37.99 27.62 -22.99
CA GLY A 236 -38.45 26.29 -22.54
C GLY A 236 -39.61 26.31 -21.55
N VAL A 237 -39.94 25.13 -20.99
CA VAL A 237 -41.07 25.01 -20.05
C VAL A 237 -40.87 25.86 -18.78
N LEU A 238 -39.63 26.06 -18.35
CA LEU A 238 -39.28 26.85 -17.16
C LEU A 238 -39.20 28.35 -17.42
N THR A 239 -39.41 28.85 -18.64
CA THR A 239 -39.48 30.30 -18.89
C THR A 239 -40.88 30.87 -18.73
N ARG A 240 -41.90 30.01 -18.56
CA ARG A 240 -43.31 30.41 -18.46
C ARG A 240 -43.57 31.27 -17.21
N SER A 241 -44.50 32.21 -17.33
CA SER A 241 -44.83 33.16 -16.25
C SER A 241 -45.44 32.52 -15.01
N ASN A 242 -46.04 31.33 -15.13
CA ASN A 242 -46.62 30.57 -14.02
C ASN A 242 -45.58 29.77 -13.21
N VAL A 243 -44.35 29.60 -13.71
CA VAL A 243 -43.26 28.93 -12.97
C VAL A 243 -42.75 29.88 -11.89
N PRO A 244 -42.62 29.48 -10.61
CA PRO A 244 -42.12 30.36 -9.56
C PRO A 244 -40.76 30.98 -9.90
N SER A 245 -40.53 32.22 -9.48
CA SER A 245 -39.34 33.00 -9.84
C SER A 245 -38.01 32.30 -9.54
N ARG A 246 -37.97 31.47 -8.49
CA ARG A 246 -36.77 30.71 -8.11
C ARG A 246 -36.34 29.64 -9.13
N TYR A 247 -37.30 29.09 -9.89
CA TYR A 247 -37.02 28.08 -10.92
C TYR A 247 -37.13 28.66 -12.33
N ARG A 248 -37.66 29.88 -12.46
CA ARG A 248 -37.95 30.48 -13.76
C ARG A 248 -36.67 30.89 -14.49
N ILE A 249 -36.44 30.31 -15.65
CA ILE A 249 -35.32 30.64 -16.53
C ILE A 249 -35.56 31.98 -17.24
N ARG A 250 -34.51 32.80 -17.31
CA ARG A 250 -34.46 34.06 -18.05
C ARG A 250 -33.46 33.95 -19.17
N LYS A 251 -33.69 34.70 -20.25
CA LYS A 251 -32.77 34.77 -21.39
C LYS A 251 -31.34 35.15 -20.99
N SER A 252 -31.20 36.02 -19.98
CA SER A 252 -29.91 36.47 -19.44
C SER A 252 -29.20 35.46 -18.52
N ASP A 253 -29.84 34.36 -18.14
CA ASP A 253 -29.23 33.36 -17.27
C ASP A 253 -28.14 32.59 -18.02
N SER A 254 -26.98 32.39 -17.37
CA SER A 254 -25.93 31.49 -17.87
C SER A 254 -26.38 30.04 -17.82
N GLU A 255 -25.69 29.16 -18.55
CA GLU A 255 -25.97 27.71 -18.55
C GLU A 255 -25.95 27.11 -17.14
N LEU A 256 -24.98 27.52 -16.31
CA LEU A 256 -24.89 27.10 -14.92
C LEU A 256 -26.13 27.49 -14.09
N VAL A 257 -26.62 28.73 -14.25
CA VAL A 257 -27.83 29.19 -13.55
C VAL A 257 -29.07 28.45 -14.04
N ARG A 258 -29.17 28.16 -15.34
CA ARG A 258 -30.28 27.40 -15.93
C ARG A 258 -30.32 25.97 -15.41
N LYS A 259 -29.16 25.29 -15.36
CA LYS A 259 -29.01 23.97 -14.73
C LYS A 259 -29.49 24.00 -13.28
N GLN A 260 -28.99 24.95 -12.48
CA GLN A 260 -29.34 25.05 -11.06
C GLN A 260 -30.84 25.24 -10.85
N LYS A 261 -31.49 26.06 -11.68
CA LYS A 261 -32.94 26.29 -11.63
C LYS A 261 -33.73 25.04 -12.03
N ALA A 262 -33.32 24.36 -13.10
CA ALA A 262 -33.95 23.12 -13.54
C ALA A 262 -33.83 22.01 -12.50
N TYR A 263 -32.64 21.80 -11.93
CA TYR A 263 -32.43 20.82 -10.88
C TYR A 263 -33.20 21.16 -9.62
N SER A 264 -33.23 22.44 -9.23
CA SER A 264 -34.07 22.89 -8.12
C SER A 264 -35.55 22.59 -8.34
N ALA A 265 -36.05 22.75 -9.57
CA ALA A 265 -37.42 22.40 -9.91
C ALA A 265 -37.67 20.89 -9.81
N ILE A 266 -36.76 20.06 -10.35
CA ILE A 266 -36.86 18.60 -10.26
C ILE A 266 -36.87 18.15 -8.79
N ILE A 267 -35.94 18.65 -7.98
CA ILE A 267 -35.82 18.32 -6.56
C ILE A 267 -37.11 18.65 -5.82
N ASP A 268 -37.61 19.88 -5.96
CA ASP A 268 -38.71 20.36 -5.13
C ASP A 268 -40.10 19.94 -5.63
N TYR A 269 -40.31 19.71 -6.94
CA TYR A 269 -41.62 19.37 -7.51
C TYR A 269 -41.80 17.88 -7.85
N GLN A 270 -40.70 17.15 -8.03
CA GLN A 270 -40.74 15.73 -8.34
C GLN A 270 -40.16 14.91 -7.20
N LEU A 271 -38.88 15.07 -6.90
CA LEU A 271 -38.19 14.22 -5.92
C LEU A 271 -38.83 14.33 -4.52
N ALA A 272 -39.09 15.55 -4.05
CA ALA A 272 -39.69 15.77 -2.74
C ALA A 272 -41.10 15.17 -2.60
N ARG A 273 -41.84 15.03 -3.72
CA ARG A 273 -43.16 14.40 -3.75
C ARG A 273 -43.09 12.89 -3.93
N LEU A 274 -42.18 12.42 -4.78
CA LEU A 274 -42.06 11.00 -5.14
C LEU A 274 -41.35 10.19 -4.05
N MET A 275 -40.33 10.77 -3.41
CA MET A 275 -39.57 10.11 -2.35
C MET A 275 -39.50 10.98 -1.08
N PRO A 276 -40.65 11.19 -0.40
CA PRO A 276 -40.73 12.07 0.77
C PRO A 276 -39.89 11.61 1.97
N ALA A 277 -39.51 10.33 2.04
CA ALA A 277 -38.69 9.77 3.12
C ALA A 277 -37.19 9.74 2.79
N ALA A 278 -36.80 10.10 1.56
CA ALA A 278 -35.39 10.09 1.15
C ALA A 278 -34.50 10.96 2.05
N LYS A 279 -33.27 10.49 2.29
CA LYS A 279 -32.27 11.16 3.12
C LYS A 279 -30.99 11.42 2.30
N PRO A 280 -30.46 12.66 2.33
CA PRO A 280 -31.01 13.85 2.99
C PRO A 280 -32.28 14.34 2.29
N LYS A 281 -33.19 14.99 3.03
CA LYS A 281 -34.51 15.43 2.50
C LYS A 281 -34.37 16.13 1.13
N PRO A 282 -35.16 15.76 0.10
CA PRO A 282 -35.16 16.47 -1.18
C PRO A 282 -35.65 17.91 -1.01
N ASP A 283 -34.70 18.82 -0.89
CA ASP A 283 -34.93 20.26 -0.73
C ASP A 283 -33.75 21.00 -1.35
N SER A 284 -34.02 21.73 -2.43
CA SER A 284 -32.99 22.43 -3.18
C SER A 284 -32.42 23.65 -2.45
N ARG A 285 -32.96 24.04 -1.29
CA ARG A 285 -32.39 25.13 -0.46
C ARG A 285 -31.31 24.63 0.48
N THR A 286 -31.47 23.41 0.99
CA THR A 286 -30.65 22.87 2.08
C THR A 286 -29.71 21.76 1.60
N ASN A 287 -30.15 20.94 0.63
CA ASN A 287 -29.42 19.74 0.20
C ASN A 287 -29.13 19.73 -1.32
N TYR A 288 -29.11 20.89 -1.98
CA TYR A 288 -28.88 20.98 -3.43
C TYR A 288 -27.61 20.24 -3.88
N THR A 289 -26.48 20.47 -3.22
CA THR A 289 -25.19 19.87 -3.61
C THR A 289 -25.22 18.35 -3.61
N TYR A 290 -25.99 17.74 -2.71
CA TYR A 290 -26.17 16.28 -2.68
C TYR A 290 -27.01 15.83 -3.88
N TRP A 291 -28.20 16.43 -4.06
CA TRP A 291 -29.15 16.01 -5.08
C TRP A 291 -28.72 16.37 -6.50
N GLU A 292 -27.94 17.42 -6.69
CA GLU A 292 -27.31 17.75 -7.99
C GLU A 292 -26.42 16.61 -8.48
N LYS A 293 -25.67 15.95 -7.57
CA LYS A 293 -24.80 14.82 -7.94
C LYS A 293 -25.56 13.56 -8.32
N TYR A 294 -26.83 13.46 -7.93
CA TYR A 294 -27.70 12.35 -8.30
C TYR A 294 -28.46 12.61 -9.62
N LEU A 295 -28.58 13.89 -10.01
CA LEU A 295 -29.21 14.30 -11.26
C LEU A 295 -28.22 14.41 -12.43
N ASP A 296 -26.93 14.63 -12.13
CA ASP A 296 -25.81 14.58 -13.08
C ASP A 296 -25.45 13.13 -13.46
#